data_AF-A0A553IDR1-F1
#
_entry.id   AF-A0A553IDR1-F1
#
_cell.length_a   1.000
_cell.length_b   1.000
_cell.length_c   1.000
_cell.angle_alpha   90.00
_cell.angle_beta   90.00
_cell.angle_gamma   90.00
#
_symmetry.space_group_name_H-M   'P 1'
#
loop_
_entity.id
_entity.type
_entity.pdbx_description
1 polymer ?
#
loop_
_entity_poly.entity_id
_entity_poly.type
_entity_poly.pdbx_seq_one_letter_code
_entity_poly.pdbx_strand_id
1 'polypeptide(L)'
;MARKASFKPVTSLVLLLFLSLFHVPFASAAAVQFRTAIAPRQSPAATPAPSLPDSCEDYSRIANISTIALNSTLRGAFLRSSSLGTFSAAAILDRESPKLMSLKFNVALNQQCGNLSALAIVEADRNLTAGFVAGMKVLDAPGVAPANLAMPVLCVVFMFIMGLPATVL
;
A
#
# COMPACT_ATOMS: atom_id res chain seq x y z
N MET A 1 0.28 37.05 40.51
CA MET A 1 -0.80 37.90 39.95
C MET A 1 -1.73 37.01 39.14
N ALA A 2 -2.88 36.64 39.70
CA ALA A 2 -3.86 35.76 39.04
C ALA A 2 -4.80 36.59 38.15
N ARG A 3 -4.79 36.35 36.83
CA ARG A 3 -5.75 36.98 35.90
C ARG A 3 -7.10 36.26 36.05
N LYS A 4 -8.08 36.92 36.68
CA LYS A 4 -9.49 36.51 36.62
C LYS A 4 -9.97 36.69 35.18
N ALA A 5 -10.08 35.60 34.43
CA ALA A 5 -10.80 35.60 33.17
C ALA A 5 -12.29 35.79 33.48
N SER A 6 -12.85 36.94 33.10
CA SER A 6 -14.30 37.20 33.20
C SER A 6 -15.02 36.32 32.18
N PHE A 7 -15.51 35.16 32.61
CA PHE A 7 -16.34 34.29 31.79
C PHE A 7 -17.65 34.99 31.46
N LYS A 8 -17.76 35.53 30.25
CA LYS A 8 -19.00 36.13 29.73
C LYS A 8 -19.75 35.04 28.95
N PRO A 9 -20.83 34.47 29.51
CA PRO A 9 -21.51 33.31 28.92
C PRO A 9 -22.12 33.65 27.56
N VAL A 10 -22.54 34.90 27.35
CA VAL A 10 -23.11 35.37 26.09
C VAL A 10 -22.09 35.32 24.94
N THR A 11 -20.85 35.77 25.15
CA THR A 11 -19.80 35.69 24.12
C THR A 11 -19.37 34.25 23.84
N SER A 12 -19.40 33.38 24.85
CA SER A 12 -19.10 31.95 24.65
C SER A 12 -20.21 31.24 23.87
N LEU A 13 -21.48 31.59 24.11
CA LEU A 13 -22.62 31.04 23.39
C LEU A 13 -22.66 31.52 21.93
N VAL A 14 -22.32 32.79 21.69
CA VAL A 14 -22.17 33.34 20.33
C VAL A 14 -21.04 32.63 19.58
N LEU A 15 -19.89 32.41 20.21
CA LEU A 15 -18.77 31.69 19.60
C LEU A 15 -19.13 30.23 19.25
N LEU A 16 -19.83 29.54 20.13
CA LEU A 16 -20.28 28.16 19.89
C LEU A 16 -21.34 28.08 18.78
N LEU A 17 -22.24 29.06 18.70
CA LEU A 17 -23.23 29.16 17.62
C LEU A 17 -22.56 29.43 16.27
N PHE A 18 -21.54 30.31 16.23
CA PHE A 18 -20.72 30.51 15.04
C PHE A 18 -19.99 29.22 14.63
N LEU A 19 -19.38 28.48 15.56
CA LEU A 19 -18.73 27.20 15.24
C LEU A 19 -19.71 26.16 14.70
N SER A 20 -20.96 26.10 15.18
CA SER A 20 -21.96 25.14 14.68
C SER A 20 -22.44 25.48 13.26
N LEU A 21 -22.47 26.77 12.88
CA LEU A 21 -22.83 27.21 11.53
C LEU A 21 -21.76 26.86 10.49
N PHE A 22 -20.50 26.69 10.88
CA PHE A 22 -19.40 26.29 9.99
C PHE A 22 -19.23 24.76 9.87
N HIS A 23 -20.08 23.95 10.51
CA HIS A 23 -20.05 22.48 10.41
C HIS A 23 -20.90 21.90 9.26
N VAL A 24 -21.28 22.72 8.27
CA VAL A 24 -21.85 22.17 7.03
C VAL A 24 -20.71 21.58 6.20
N PRO A 25 -20.71 20.28 5.90
CA PRO A 25 -19.69 19.72 5.03
C PRO A 25 -19.82 20.35 3.66
N PHE A 26 -18.71 20.87 3.13
CA PHE A 26 -18.51 21.03 1.69
C PHE A 26 -18.50 19.64 1.04
N ALA A 27 -19.67 19.01 0.98
CA ALA A 27 -19.93 17.76 0.28
C ALA A 27 -20.87 18.06 -0.90
N SER A 28 -20.48 18.98 -1.78
CA SER A 28 -21.23 19.21 -3.03
C SER A 28 -20.41 19.86 -4.15
N ALA A 29 -19.09 19.60 -4.20
CA ALA A 29 -18.34 19.67 -5.48
C ALA A 29 -18.26 18.28 -6.17
N ALA A 30 -18.63 17.20 -5.48
CA ALA A 30 -18.68 15.84 -6.06
C ALA A 30 -20.05 15.45 -6.65
N ALA A 31 -21.09 16.27 -6.45
CA ALA A 31 -22.46 15.92 -6.85
C ALA A 31 -22.85 16.42 -8.27
N VAL A 32 -22.00 17.17 -8.98
CA VAL A 32 -22.38 17.83 -10.25
C VAL A 32 -21.70 17.24 -11.50
N GLN A 33 -20.80 16.25 -11.42
CA GLN A 33 -20.11 15.76 -12.63
C GLN A 33 -20.12 14.25 -12.90
N PHE A 34 -21.02 13.47 -12.28
CA PHE A 34 -21.24 12.07 -12.70
C PHE A 34 -21.98 11.90 -14.04
N ARG A 35 -22.23 12.99 -14.79
CA ARG A 35 -22.79 12.97 -16.15
C ARG A 35 -21.79 13.37 -17.24
N THR A 36 -20.49 13.35 -16.95
CA THR A 36 -19.51 13.23 -18.02
C THR A 36 -19.21 11.76 -18.18
N ALA A 37 -19.69 11.17 -19.27
CA ALA A 37 -19.27 9.84 -19.68
C ALA A 37 -17.75 9.86 -19.81
N ILE A 38 -17.05 9.31 -18.82
CA ILE A 38 -15.62 9.10 -18.87
C ILE A 38 -15.42 8.05 -19.97
N ALA A 39 -15.10 8.51 -21.18
CA ALA A 39 -14.66 7.61 -22.22
C ALA A 39 -13.39 6.91 -21.70
N PRO A 40 -13.34 5.56 -21.66
CA PRO A 40 -12.14 4.87 -21.26
C PRO A 40 -11.02 5.25 -22.23
N ARG A 41 -9.96 5.90 -21.74
CA ARG A 41 -8.75 6.18 -22.56
C ARG A 41 -7.96 4.91 -22.88
N GLN A 42 -8.37 3.77 -22.35
CA GLN A 42 -7.78 2.47 -22.56
C GLN A 42 -8.87 1.54 -23.06
N SER A 43 -8.80 1.18 -24.34
CA SER A 43 -9.61 0.10 -24.89
C SER A 43 -9.30 -1.19 -24.12
N PRO A 44 -10.30 -1.97 -23.67
CA PRO A 44 -10.08 -3.30 -23.10
C PRO A 44 -9.32 -4.24 -24.04
N ALA A 45 -9.26 -3.92 -25.34
CA ALA A 45 -8.55 -4.67 -26.36
C ALA A 45 -7.02 -4.49 -26.36
N ALA A 46 -6.45 -3.61 -25.53
CA ALA A 46 -5.01 -3.46 -25.39
C ALA A 46 -4.43 -4.26 -24.21
N THR A 47 -5.18 -5.21 -23.66
CA THR A 47 -4.59 -6.28 -22.84
C THR A 47 -4.11 -7.33 -23.84
N PRO A 48 -2.80 -7.47 -24.11
CA PRO A 48 -2.35 -8.73 -24.70
C PRO A 48 -2.88 -9.80 -23.74
N ALA A 49 -3.67 -10.75 -24.25
CA ALA A 49 -3.87 -12.00 -23.53
C ALA A 49 -2.48 -12.40 -22.99
N PRO A 50 -2.32 -12.68 -21.68
CA PRO A 50 -1.01 -12.96 -21.13
C PRO A 50 -0.46 -14.12 -21.94
N SER A 51 0.43 -13.81 -22.89
CA SER A 51 1.22 -14.80 -23.59
C SER A 51 1.93 -15.50 -22.47
N LEU A 52 1.51 -16.73 -22.15
CA LEU A 52 2.20 -17.50 -21.15
C LEU A 52 3.66 -17.52 -21.60
N PRO A 53 4.59 -17.12 -20.74
CA PRO A 53 5.98 -17.29 -21.09
C PRO A 53 6.27 -18.76 -21.29
N ASP A 54 6.71 -19.09 -22.49
CA ASP A 54 7.10 -20.44 -22.87
C ASP A 54 8.56 -20.75 -22.46
N SER A 55 9.27 -19.77 -21.89
CA SER A 55 10.66 -19.90 -21.46
C SER A 55 10.81 -20.07 -19.94
N CYS A 56 11.78 -20.89 -19.52
CA CYS A 56 12.13 -21.03 -18.10
C CYS A 56 12.64 -19.72 -17.49
N GLU A 57 13.31 -18.88 -18.29
CA GLU A 57 13.83 -17.58 -17.84
C GLU A 57 12.69 -16.64 -17.47
N ASP A 58 11.69 -16.50 -18.33
CA ASP A 58 10.52 -15.67 -18.04
C ASP A 58 9.70 -16.22 -16.87
N TYR A 59 9.60 -17.55 -16.74
CA TYR A 59 8.97 -18.16 -15.57
C TYR A 59 9.73 -17.79 -14.29
N SER A 60 11.07 -17.88 -14.27
CA SER A 60 11.89 -17.49 -13.12
C SER A 60 11.67 -16.02 -12.75
N ARG A 61 11.63 -15.13 -13.76
CA ARG A 61 11.45 -13.70 -13.59
C ARG A 61 10.08 -13.38 -13.01
N ILE A 62 9.04 -13.96 -13.57
CA ILE A 62 7.66 -13.76 -13.11
C ILE A 62 7.47 -14.36 -11.73
N ALA A 63 8.02 -15.54 -11.45
CA ALA A 63 7.98 -16.16 -10.13
C ALA A 63 8.61 -15.26 -9.07
N ASN A 64 9.77 -14.68 -9.35
CA ASN A 64 10.46 -13.78 -8.43
C ASN A 64 9.68 -12.48 -8.20
N ILE A 65 9.30 -11.77 -9.26
CA ILE A 65 8.53 -10.51 -9.16
C ILE A 65 7.18 -10.74 -8.47
N SER A 66 6.49 -11.84 -8.79
CA SER A 66 5.19 -12.14 -8.19
C SER A 66 5.30 -12.52 -6.72
N THR A 67 6.36 -13.25 -6.33
CA THR A 67 6.66 -13.52 -4.91
C THR A 67 6.83 -12.22 -4.12
N ILE A 68 7.55 -11.26 -4.69
CA ILE A 68 7.71 -9.93 -4.09
C ILE A 68 6.36 -9.20 -4.04
N ALA A 69 5.57 -9.26 -5.10
CA ALA A 69 4.28 -8.56 -5.19
C ALA A 69 3.23 -9.09 -4.20
N LEU A 70 3.22 -10.39 -3.94
CA LEU A 70 2.22 -11.09 -3.12
C LEU A 70 2.54 -11.07 -1.61
N ASN A 71 3.78 -10.74 -1.24
CA ASN A 71 4.21 -10.60 0.15
C ASN A 71 4.32 -9.11 0.52
N SER A 72 3.55 -8.65 1.51
CA SER A 72 3.50 -7.23 1.90
C SER A 72 4.86 -6.67 2.37
N THR A 73 5.67 -7.50 3.04
CA THR A 73 6.99 -7.11 3.54
C THR A 73 7.97 -6.91 2.39
N LEU A 74 8.03 -7.89 1.48
CA LEU A 74 8.88 -7.81 0.28
C LEU A 74 8.44 -6.68 -0.65
N ARG A 75 7.13 -6.52 -0.87
CA ARG A 75 6.56 -5.42 -1.65
C ARG A 75 6.94 -4.07 -1.07
N GLY A 76 6.76 -3.88 0.23
CA GLY A 76 7.13 -2.63 0.91
C GLY A 76 8.62 -2.33 0.80
N ALA A 77 9.48 -3.33 0.97
CA ALA A 77 10.92 -3.20 0.83
C ALA A 77 11.33 -2.86 -0.62
N PHE A 78 10.77 -3.55 -1.62
CA PHE A 78 11.01 -3.30 -3.04
C PHE A 78 10.58 -1.90 -3.46
N LEU A 79 9.39 -1.46 -3.07
CA LEU A 79 8.87 -0.14 -3.42
C LEU A 79 9.72 1.00 -2.83
N ARG A 80 10.31 0.77 -1.65
CA ARG A 80 11.24 1.71 -1.01
C ARG A 80 12.61 1.71 -1.67
N SER A 81 13.09 0.55 -2.13
CA SER A 81 14.42 0.43 -2.73
C SER A 81 14.47 0.73 -4.23
N SER A 82 13.32 0.76 -4.90
CA SER A 82 13.26 0.94 -6.34
C SER A 82 13.64 2.37 -6.77
N SER A 83 14.58 2.48 -7.70
CA SER A 83 14.95 3.74 -8.35
C SER A 83 13.90 4.28 -9.32
N LEU A 84 12.90 3.47 -9.69
CA LEU A 84 11.84 3.84 -10.63
C LEU A 84 10.77 4.74 -10.00
N GLY A 85 10.72 4.81 -8.66
CA GLY A 85 9.66 5.44 -7.89
C GLY A 85 8.49 4.49 -7.59
N THR A 86 7.69 4.82 -6.56
CA THR A 86 6.67 3.91 -6.01
C THR A 86 5.60 3.51 -7.03
N PHE A 87 5.10 4.44 -7.84
CA PHE A 87 3.98 4.18 -8.74
C PHE A 87 4.35 3.26 -9.92
N SER A 88 5.50 3.51 -10.55
CA SER A 88 6.01 2.70 -11.66
C SER A 88 6.44 1.31 -11.17
N ALA A 89 7.10 1.24 -10.01
CA ALA A 89 7.47 -0.02 -9.38
C ALA A 89 6.24 -0.85 -8.99
N ALA A 90 5.20 -0.22 -8.43
CA ALA A 90 3.94 -0.88 -8.12
C ALA A 90 3.23 -1.42 -9.37
N ALA A 91 3.21 -0.64 -10.46
CA ALA A 91 2.62 -1.07 -11.72
C ALA A 91 3.28 -2.33 -12.29
N ILE A 92 4.60 -2.49 -12.13
CA ILE A 92 5.31 -3.72 -12.53
C ILE A 92 4.85 -4.91 -11.70
N LEU A 93 4.82 -4.76 -10.37
CA LEU A 93 4.37 -5.81 -9.45
C LEU A 93 2.93 -6.24 -9.75
N ASP A 94 2.02 -5.28 -9.96
CA ASP A 94 0.61 -5.54 -10.20
C ASP A 94 0.35 -6.16 -11.57
N ARG A 95 1.19 -5.87 -12.58
CA ARG A 95 1.10 -6.48 -13.91
C ARG A 95 1.57 -7.92 -13.94
N GLU A 96 2.63 -8.25 -13.20
CA GLU A 96 3.25 -9.58 -13.25
C GLU A 96 2.63 -10.58 -12.26
N SER A 97 2.21 -10.12 -11.07
CA SER A 97 1.57 -10.95 -10.02
C SER A 97 0.46 -11.90 -10.53
N PRO A 98 -0.53 -11.45 -11.34
CA PRO A 98 -1.61 -12.33 -11.79
C PRO A 98 -1.14 -13.45 -12.73
N LYS A 99 0.03 -13.31 -13.38
CA LYS A 99 0.56 -14.31 -14.30
C LYS A 99 1.17 -15.52 -13.57
N LEU A 100 1.49 -15.40 -12.29
CA LEU A 100 2.10 -16.50 -11.53
C LEU A 100 1.18 -17.72 -11.45
N MET A 101 -0.12 -17.52 -11.31
CA MET A 101 -1.07 -18.60 -11.09
C MET A 101 -1.13 -19.54 -12.30
N SER A 102 -1.14 -19.00 -13.53
CA SER A 102 -1.16 -19.80 -14.75
C SER A 102 0.15 -20.56 -14.97
N LEU A 103 1.28 -19.98 -14.59
CA LEU A 103 2.60 -20.61 -14.73
C LEU A 103 2.85 -21.69 -13.68
N LYS A 104 2.50 -21.41 -12.42
CA LYS A 104 2.64 -22.35 -11.30
C LYS A 104 1.85 -23.64 -11.52
N PHE A 105 0.71 -23.59 -12.19
CA PHE A 105 -0.11 -24.76 -12.48
C PHE A 105 0.15 -25.40 -13.85
N ASN A 106 1.05 -24.85 -14.66
CA ASN A 106 1.41 -25.45 -15.93
C ASN A 106 2.31 -26.68 -15.72
N VAL A 107 1.75 -27.88 -15.90
CA VAL A 107 2.46 -29.15 -15.69
C VAL A 107 3.62 -29.32 -16.66
N ALA A 108 3.44 -28.99 -17.94
CA ALA A 108 4.50 -29.12 -18.95
C ALA A 108 5.69 -28.19 -18.64
N LEU A 109 5.41 -26.95 -18.25
CA LEU A 109 6.45 -25.98 -17.90
C LEU A 109 7.19 -26.37 -16.61
N ASN A 110 6.48 -26.83 -15.58
CA ASN A 110 7.10 -27.31 -14.34
C ASN A 110 7.93 -28.58 -14.53
N GLN A 111 7.57 -29.45 -15.49
CA GLN A 111 8.37 -30.62 -15.84
C GLN A 111 9.68 -30.22 -16.55
N GLN A 112 9.66 -29.15 -17.33
CA GLN A 112 10.83 -28.66 -18.07
C GLN A 112 11.76 -27.81 -17.19
N CYS A 113 11.21 -26.90 -16.40
CA CYS A 113 11.96 -25.87 -15.66
C CYS A 113 12.05 -26.14 -14.15
N GLY A 114 11.31 -27.13 -13.64
CA GLY A 114 11.09 -27.33 -12.21
C GLY A 114 10.06 -26.35 -11.63
N ASN A 115 9.79 -26.48 -10.33
CA ASN A 115 8.89 -25.59 -9.60
C ASN A 115 9.62 -24.30 -9.19
N LEU A 116 9.80 -23.39 -10.15
CA LEU A 116 10.48 -22.11 -9.93
C LEU A 116 9.70 -21.19 -8.97
N SER A 117 8.38 -21.37 -8.85
CA SER A 117 7.58 -20.62 -7.88
C SER A 117 7.92 -20.97 -6.42
N ALA A 118 8.18 -22.24 -6.12
CA ALA A 118 8.63 -22.65 -4.79
C ALA A 118 10.06 -22.14 -4.52
N LEU A 119 10.94 -22.22 -5.52
CA LEU A 119 12.31 -21.71 -5.39
C LEU A 119 12.33 -20.20 -5.13
N ALA A 120 11.51 -19.43 -5.86
CA ALA A 120 11.43 -17.98 -5.70
C ALA A 120 11.03 -17.55 -4.28
N ILE A 121 10.17 -18.31 -3.60
CA ILE A 121 9.79 -18.04 -2.20
C ILE A 121 10.99 -18.22 -1.27
N VAL A 122 11.68 -19.35 -1.38
CA VAL A 122 12.84 -19.68 -0.54
C VAL A 122 13.98 -18.68 -0.76
N GLU A 123 14.25 -18.33 -2.01
CA GLU A 123 15.29 -17.35 -2.36
C GLU A 123 14.92 -15.94 -1.93
N ALA A 124 13.65 -15.55 -2.02
CA ALA A 124 13.20 -14.24 -1.55
C ALA A 124 13.39 -14.08 -0.04
N ASP A 125 13.07 -15.11 0.75
CA ASP A 125 13.29 -15.09 2.21
C ASP A 125 14.78 -15.06 2.57
N ARG A 126 15.60 -15.85 1.87
CA ARG A 126 17.05 -15.84 2.04
C ARG A 126 17.66 -14.48 1.68
N ASN A 127 17.19 -13.85 0.61
CA ASN A 127 17.69 -12.54 0.20
C ASN A 127 17.24 -11.45 1.19
N LEU A 128 16.00 -11.52 1.68
CA LEU A 128 15.48 -10.57 2.65
C LEU A 128 16.25 -10.63 3.96
N THR A 129 16.57 -11.84 4.45
CA THR A 129 17.41 -12.02 5.64
C THR A 129 18.84 -11.52 5.45
N ALA A 130 19.35 -11.54 4.21
CA ALA A 130 20.62 -10.90 3.84
C ALA A 130 20.51 -9.37 3.63
N GLY A 131 19.31 -8.78 3.73
CA GLY A 131 19.09 -7.34 3.55
C GLY A 131 18.89 -6.90 2.09
N PHE A 132 18.48 -7.81 1.20
CA PHE A 132 18.28 -7.54 -0.23
C PHE A 132 16.88 -7.94 -0.71
N VAL A 133 16.34 -7.21 -1.69
CA VAL A 133 15.09 -7.54 -2.39
C VAL A 133 15.27 -7.26 -3.89
N ALA A 134 15.00 -8.26 -4.73
CA ALA A 134 15.24 -8.19 -6.19
C ALA A 134 16.64 -7.67 -6.58
N GLY A 135 17.68 -8.06 -5.83
CA GLY A 135 19.06 -7.61 -6.05
C GLY A 135 19.38 -6.19 -5.56
N MET A 136 18.41 -5.47 -4.98
CA MET A 136 18.61 -4.15 -4.39
C MET A 136 18.76 -4.25 -2.88
N LYS A 137 19.61 -3.40 -2.29
CA LYS A 137 19.71 -3.28 -0.83
C LYS A 137 18.42 -2.68 -0.27
N VAL A 138 17.85 -3.30 0.75
CA VAL A 138 16.65 -2.80 1.42
C VAL A 138 17.00 -1.49 2.13
N LEU A 139 16.31 -0.41 1.78
CA LEU A 139 16.41 0.84 2.52
C LEU A 139 15.55 0.80 3.77
N ASP A 140 16.08 1.39 4.84
CA ASP A 140 15.35 1.62 6.07
C ASP A 140 14.09 2.44 5.78
N ALA A 141 12.98 2.03 6.40
CA ALA A 141 11.74 2.77 6.25
C ALA A 141 11.89 4.15 6.91
N PRO A 142 11.55 5.26 6.21
CA PRO A 142 11.45 6.56 6.86
C PRO A 142 10.34 6.49 7.91
N GLY A 143 10.71 6.51 9.19
CA GLY A 143 9.78 6.33 10.29
C GLY A 143 10.48 6.31 11.65
N VAL A 144 9.66 6.38 12.70
CA VAL A 144 10.11 6.20 14.08
C VAL A 144 10.51 4.73 14.24
N ALA A 145 11.79 4.46 14.52
CA ALA A 145 12.27 3.11 14.78
C ALA A 145 11.37 2.44 15.84
N PRO A 146 11.08 1.13 15.76
CA PRO A 146 10.19 0.46 16.71
C PRO A 146 10.67 0.56 18.16
N ALA A 147 11.97 0.78 18.37
CA ALA A 147 12.59 1.00 19.67
C ALA A 147 12.52 2.46 20.17
N ASN A 148 11.99 3.39 19.37
CA ASN A 148 11.94 4.79 19.73
C ASN A 148 10.66 5.10 20.51
N LEU A 149 10.82 5.76 21.66
CA LEU A 149 9.77 6.12 22.61
C LEU A 149 8.64 6.95 21.97
N ALA A 150 8.87 7.57 20.81
CA ALA A 150 7.83 8.29 20.09
C ALA A 150 6.71 7.39 19.54
N MET A 151 6.96 6.10 19.27
CA MET A 151 5.93 5.16 18.76
C MET A 151 4.78 4.92 19.76
N PRO A 152 5.04 4.51 21.03
CA PRO A 152 3.97 4.31 21.99
C PRO A 152 3.19 5.59 22.29
N VAL A 153 3.86 6.75 22.29
CA VAL A 153 3.20 8.06 22.46
C VAL A 153 2.24 8.34 21.30
N LEU A 154 2.65 8.08 20.06
CA LEU A 154 1.82 8.27 18.87
C LEU A 154 0.59 7.35 18.90
N CYS A 155 0.77 6.08 19.28
CA CYS A 155 -0.34 5.12 19.43
C CYS A 155 -1.38 5.58 20.45
N VAL A 156 -0.93 6.07 21.62
CA VAL A 156 -1.82 6.60 22.66
C VAL A 156 -2.59 7.82 22.14
N VAL A 157 -1.90 8.75 21.47
CA VAL A 157 -2.55 9.93 20.86
C VAL A 157 -3.60 9.51 19.81
N PHE A 158 -3.30 8.53 18.95
CA PHE A 158 -4.28 8.01 17.99
C PHE A 158 -5.48 7.35 18.67
N MET A 159 -5.28 6.60 19.76
CA MET A 159 -6.39 6.02 20.53
C MET A 159 -7.28 7.09 21.18
N PHE A 160 -6.69 8.19 21.66
CA PHE A 160 -7.47 9.32 22.18
C PHE A 160 -8.23 10.08 21.07
N ILE A 161 -7.64 10.22 19.88
CA ILE A 161 -8.27 10.94 18.75
C ILE A 161 -9.36 10.11 18.07
N MET A 162 -9.14 8.82 17.87
CA MET A 162 -10.08 7.92 17.18
C MET A 162 -11.23 7.45 18.09
N GLY A 163 -11.20 7.81 19.37
CA GLY A 163 -12.12 7.34 20.39
C GLY A 163 -11.85 5.87 20.71
N LEU A 164 -11.81 5.53 22.01
CA LEU A 164 -11.82 4.13 22.43
C LEU A 164 -12.96 3.40 21.72
N PRO A 165 -12.72 2.34 20.92
CA PRO A 165 -13.80 1.44 20.58
C PRO A 165 -14.28 0.84 21.90
N ALA A 166 -15.55 1.07 22.22
CA ALA A 166 -16.20 0.64 23.46
C ALA A 166 -16.31 -0.91 23.62
N THR A 167 -15.47 -1.68 22.94
CA THR A 167 -15.49 -3.15 22.92
C THR A 167 -14.40 -3.79 23.77
N VAL A 168 -13.76 -3.02 24.66
CA VAL A 168 -12.86 -3.56 25.68
C VAL A 168 -13.35 -3.12 27.06
N LEU A 169 -14.54 -3.60 27.43
CA LEU A 169 -14.98 -3.71 28.82
C LEU A 169 -15.88 -4.94 28.97
#